data_AF-A0A7V6W5R5-F1
#
_entry.id   AF-A0A7V6W5R5-F1
#
_cell.length_a   1.000
_cell.length_b   1.000
_cell.length_c   1.000
_cell.angle_alpha   90.00
_cell.angle_beta   90.00
_cell.angle_gamma   90.00
#
_symmetry.space_group_name_H-M   'P 1'
#
loop_
_entity.id
_entity.type
_entity.pdbx_description
1 polymer ?
#
loop_
_entity_poly.entity_id
_entity_poly.type
_entity_poly.pdbx_seq_one_letter_code
_entity_poly.pdbx_strand_id
1 'polypeptide(L)'
;MNQIINGVSYDTTTATLIGEYDNGYPIDDIRWCITQIFKLKGNKYFLYGQGGPGSTYARIDDCCTYEDGEKIIPVSLCDIIVWGEDHLPDNELASIIREHMHEATLLGLEVPAYLQAVLRRLSGR
;
A
#
# COMPACT_ATOMS: atom_id res chain seq x y z
N MET A 1 -6.95 11.66 -5.39
CA MET A 1 -6.34 11.18 -6.64
C MET A 1 -7.17 10.01 -7.20
N ASN A 2 -7.46 10.01 -8.50
CA ASN A 2 -8.12 8.89 -9.19
C ASN A 2 -7.32 8.54 -10.44
N GLN A 3 -7.01 7.25 -10.62
CA GLN A 3 -6.36 6.73 -11.80
C GLN A 3 -6.96 5.39 -12.24
N ILE A 4 -7.19 5.23 -13.54
CA ILE A 4 -7.61 3.95 -14.11
C ILE A 4 -6.36 3.21 -14.60
N ILE A 5 -6.09 2.04 -14.02
CA ILE A 5 -4.97 1.19 -14.40
C ILE A 5 -5.54 -0.19 -14.76
N ASN A 6 -5.27 -0.66 -15.98
CA ASN A 6 -5.77 -1.94 -16.50
C ASN A 6 -7.30 -2.13 -16.34
N GLY A 7 -8.06 -1.06 -16.53
CA GLY A 7 -9.53 -1.08 -16.42
C GLY A 7 -10.07 -1.08 -14.98
N VAL A 8 -9.21 -0.97 -13.96
CA VAL A 8 -9.61 -0.83 -12.55
C VAL A 8 -9.43 0.62 -12.14
N SER A 9 -10.47 1.21 -11.53
CA SER A 9 -10.44 2.57 -11.00
C SER A 9 -9.85 2.57 -9.59
N TYR A 10 -8.68 3.17 -9.42
CA TYR A 10 -8.01 3.38 -8.14
C TYR A 10 -8.29 4.81 -7.69
N ASP A 11 -9.13 4.97 -6.68
CA ASP A 11 -9.58 6.29 -6.22
C ASP A 11 -9.43 6.41 -4.71
N THR A 12 -8.58 7.34 -4.28
CA THR A 12 -8.29 7.59 -2.85
C THR A 12 -9.49 8.16 -2.09
N THR A 13 -10.54 8.65 -2.78
CA THR A 13 -11.75 9.19 -2.14
C THR A 13 -12.81 8.13 -1.86
N THR A 14 -12.85 7.06 -2.67
CA THR A 14 -13.83 5.96 -2.51
C THR A 14 -13.24 4.74 -1.84
N ALA A 15 -11.92 4.60 -1.84
CA ALA A 15 -11.21 3.53 -1.17
C ALA A 15 -11.10 3.78 0.35
N THR A 16 -10.96 2.70 1.10
CA THR A 16 -10.77 2.75 2.56
C THR A 16 -9.28 2.84 2.88
N LEU A 17 -8.86 3.88 3.60
CA LEU A 17 -7.50 3.99 4.12
C LEU A 17 -7.29 2.92 5.20
N ILE A 18 -6.23 2.12 5.05
CA ILE A 18 -5.86 1.06 6.00
C ILE A 18 -4.72 1.51 6.91
N GLY A 19 -3.81 2.33 6.39
CA GLY A 19 -2.68 2.84 7.15
C GLY A 19 -1.82 3.78 6.33
N GLU A 20 -0.88 4.40 7.02
CA GLU A 20 -0.07 5.49 6.51
C GLU A 20 1.33 5.40 7.11
N TYR A 21 2.31 5.72 6.29
CA TYR A 21 3.69 5.91 6.68
C TYR A 21 4.14 7.30 6.28
N ASP A 22 4.67 8.05 7.24
CA ASP A 22 5.34 9.33 7.05
C ASP A 22 6.84 9.13 7.33
N ASN A 23 7.69 9.61 6.42
CA ASN A 23 9.13 9.55 6.59
C ASN A 23 9.69 10.56 7.61
N GLY A 24 8.83 11.40 8.19
CA GLY A 24 9.11 12.28 9.33
C GLY A 24 9.77 13.60 8.97
N TYR A 25 9.94 13.90 7.68
CA TYR A 25 10.34 15.24 7.25
C TYR A 25 9.16 16.20 7.28
N PRO A 26 9.36 17.51 7.46
CA PRO A 26 8.27 18.47 7.34
C PRO A 26 7.90 18.65 5.86
N ILE A 27 6.65 19.02 5.57
CA ILE A 27 6.09 19.08 4.21
C ILE A 27 6.84 20.05 3.27
N ASP A 28 7.55 21.03 3.81
CA ASP A 28 8.39 21.99 3.08
C ASP A 28 9.81 21.47 2.79
N ASP A 29 10.19 20.30 3.33
CA ASP A 29 11.44 19.63 2.99
C ASP A 29 11.28 18.85 1.67
N ILE A 30 12.25 19.01 0.78
CA ILE A 30 12.24 18.32 -0.52
C ILE A 30 12.19 16.79 -0.40
N ARG A 31 12.62 16.23 0.74
CA ARG A 31 12.65 14.79 1.00
C ARG A 31 11.34 14.27 1.58
N TRP A 32 10.40 15.13 1.96
CA TRP A 32 9.15 14.70 2.56
C TRP A 32 8.44 13.69 1.67
N CYS A 33 8.00 12.59 2.28
CA CYS A 33 7.12 11.66 1.61
C CYS A 33 6.19 10.96 2.58
N ILE A 34 5.01 10.69 2.08
CA ILE A 34 3.98 9.93 2.75
C ILE A 34 3.52 8.81 1.83
N THR A 35 3.33 7.63 2.40
CA THR A 35 2.84 6.45 1.69
C THR A 35 1.63 5.90 2.42
N GLN A 36 0.50 5.89 1.75
CA GLN A 36 -0.76 5.43 2.28
C GLN A 36 -1.19 4.14 1.58
N ILE A 37 -1.72 3.18 2.33
CA ILE A 37 -2.31 1.97 1.78
C ILE A 37 -3.82 2.06 1.78
N PHE A 38 -4.43 1.79 0.63
CA PHE A 38 -5.86 1.86 0.42
C PHE A 38 -6.42 0.51 -0.03
N LYS A 39 -7.64 0.21 0.42
CA LYS A 39 -8.43 -0.96 0.03
C LYS A 39 -9.61 -0.53 -0.84
N LEU A 40 -9.76 -1.15 -2.01
CA LEU A 40 -10.92 -0.97 -2.89
C LEU A 40 -12.08 -1.90 -2.48
N LYS A 41 -13.18 -1.84 -3.25
CA LYS A 41 -14.22 -2.88 -3.23
C LYS A 41 -13.65 -4.20 -3.79
N GLY A 42 -13.79 -5.27 -3.02
CA GLY A 42 -13.08 -6.55 -3.25
C GLY A 42 -11.66 -6.50 -2.66
N ASN A 43 -11.01 -7.65 -2.48
CA ASN A 43 -9.65 -7.75 -1.92
C ASN A 43 -8.56 -7.21 -2.86
N LYS A 44 -8.73 -5.99 -3.36
CA LYS A 44 -7.79 -5.23 -4.18
C LYS A 44 -7.28 -4.04 -3.39
N TYR A 45 -5.99 -3.79 -3.50
CA TYR A 45 -5.29 -2.78 -2.73
C TYR A 45 -4.35 -1.98 -3.63
N PHE A 46 -3.99 -0.79 -3.18
CA PHE A 46 -3.01 0.06 -3.82
C PHE A 46 -2.30 0.91 -2.79
N LEU A 47 -1.06 1.24 -3.08
CA LEU A 47 -0.33 2.29 -2.39
C LEU A 47 -0.55 3.60 -3.13
N TYR A 48 -0.75 4.65 -2.36
CA TYR A 48 -0.72 6.02 -2.83
C TYR A 48 0.42 6.73 -2.13
N GLY A 49 1.41 7.12 -2.91
CA GLY A 49 2.54 7.88 -2.42
C GLY A 49 2.45 9.33 -2.85
N GLN A 50 2.79 10.24 -1.95
CA GLN A 50 3.04 11.64 -2.27
C GLN A 50 4.38 12.04 -1.68
N GLY A 51 5.06 12.98 -2.31
CA GLY A 51 6.28 13.52 -1.73
C GLY A 51 6.87 14.66 -2.54
N GLY A 52 7.85 15.31 -1.92
CA GLY A 52 8.59 16.42 -2.51
C GLY A 52 9.56 15.98 -3.62
N PRO A 53 10.33 16.93 -4.19
CA PRO A 53 11.18 16.72 -5.34
C PRO A 53 12.36 15.75 -5.10
N GLY A 54 12.75 15.57 -3.85
CA GLY A 54 13.78 14.64 -3.40
C GLY A 54 13.24 13.29 -2.93
N SER A 55 11.93 13.03 -3.08
CA SER A 55 11.30 11.77 -2.67
C SER A 55 11.28 10.71 -3.79
N THR A 56 10.94 9.47 -3.43
CA THR A 56 10.67 8.39 -4.40
C THR A 56 9.45 8.63 -5.28
N TYR A 57 8.62 9.63 -4.95
CA TYR A 57 7.41 9.99 -5.68
C TYR A 57 7.59 11.24 -6.55
N ALA A 58 8.78 11.85 -6.55
CA ALA A 58 9.08 13.04 -7.32
C ALA A 58 8.75 12.87 -8.80
N ARG A 59 8.20 13.93 -9.40
CA ARG A 59 7.93 14.00 -10.84
C ARG A 59 9.02 14.83 -11.52
N ILE A 60 9.45 14.39 -12.70
CA ILE A 60 10.38 15.15 -13.54
C ILE A 60 9.57 15.88 -14.61
N ASP A 61 9.75 17.20 -14.71
CA ASP A 61 9.15 18.02 -15.76
C ASP A 61 9.93 17.92 -17.10
N ASP A 62 9.40 18.55 -18.15
CA ASP A 62 10.04 18.57 -19.48
C ASP A 62 11.40 19.31 -19.49
N CYS A 63 11.71 20.06 -18.43
CA CYS A 63 12.94 20.83 -18.25
C CYS A 63 13.97 20.11 -17.35
N CYS A 64 13.73 18.85 -17.00
CA CYS A 64 14.56 18.06 -16.07
C CYS A 64 14.60 18.62 -14.63
N THR A 65 13.59 19.37 -14.22
CA THR A 65 13.38 19.81 -12.85
C THR A 65 12.59 18.75 -12.09
N TYR A 66 12.99 18.51 -10.84
CA TYR A 66 12.22 17.67 -9.94
C TYR A 66 11.16 18.54 -9.25
N GLU A 67 9.92 18.06 -9.27
CA GLU A 67 8.79 18.65 -8.59
C GLU A 67 8.19 17.64 -7.61
N ASP A 68 7.34 18.16 -6.71
CA ASP A 68 6.44 17.34 -5.91
C ASP A 68 5.68 16.39 -6.83
N GLY A 69 5.52 15.16 -6.38
CA GLY A 69 4.86 14.14 -7.16
C GLY A 69 4.01 13.22 -6.31
N GLU A 70 3.07 12.60 -7.02
CA GLU A 70 2.15 11.64 -6.46
C GLU A 70 2.03 10.44 -7.38
N LYS A 71 1.81 9.26 -6.81
CA LYS A 71 1.74 8.02 -7.58
C LYS A 71 0.79 7.03 -6.95
N ILE A 72 -0.07 6.45 -7.79
CA ILE A 72 -0.85 5.26 -7.47
C ILE A 72 -0.08 4.03 -7.95
N ILE A 73 0.10 3.06 -7.05
CA ILE A 73 0.79 1.81 -7.30
C ILE A 73 -0.16 0.67 -6.92
N PRO A 74 -0.76 -0.03 -7.89
CA PRO A 74 -1.49 -1.27 -7.61
C PRO A 74 -0.55 -2.29 -6.97
N VAL A 75 -0.99 -2.92 -5.88
CA VAL A 75 -0.16 -3.87 -5.14
C VAL A 75 -0.84 -5.24 -5.00
N SER A 76 -0.03 -6.30 -4.99
CA SER A 76 -0.47 -7.65 -4.65
C SER A 76 -0.46 -7.88 -3.14
N LEU A 77 -1.06 -8.97 -2.67
CA LEU A 77 -0.98 -9.37 -1.26
C LEU A 77 0.48 -9.50 -0.77
N CYS A 78 1.37 -10.02 -1.61
CA CYS A 78 2.78 -10.15 -1.25
C CYS A 78 3.43 -8.78 -1.02
N ASP A 79 3.16 -7.82 -1.90
CA ASP A 79 3.68 -6.45 -1.77
C ASP A 79 3.13 -5.77 -0.50
N ILE A 80 1.87 -6.02 -0.15
CA ILE A 80 1.26 -5.53 1.09
C ILE A 80 1.95 -6.13 2.32
N ILE A 81 2.30 -7.42 2.28
CA ILE A 81 3.00 -8.06 3.39
C ILE A 81 4.38 -7.43 3.57
N VAL A 82 5.14 -7.27 2.48
CA VAL A 82 6.47 -6.65 2.54
C VAL A 82 6.39 -5.22 3.06
N TRP A 83 5.49 -4.41 2.51
CA TRP A 83 5.33 -3.02 2.96
C TRP A 83 4.78 -2.93 4.38
N GLY A 84 3.81 -3.78 4.72
CA GLY A 84 3.14 -3.78 6.01
C GLY A 84 4.01 -4.26 7.16
N GLU A 85 4.98 -5.16 6.94
CA GLU A 85 5.88 -5.63 8.00
C GLU A 85 6.73 -4.50 8.62
N ASP A 86 6.99 -3.44 7.84
CA ASP A 86 7.78 -2.28 8.28
C ASP A 86 6.89 -1.08 8.66
N HIS A 87 5.70 -0.95 8.06
CA HIS A 87 4.93 0.31 8.09
C HIS A 87 3.52 0.18 8.69
N LEU A 88 2.99 -1.03 8.87
CA LEU A 88 1.67 -1.26 9.47
C LEU A 88 1.79 -1.92 10.85
N PRO A 89 0.83 -1.68 11.74
CA PRO A 89 0.76 -2.44 12.97
C PRO A 89 0.37 -3.90 12.67
N ASP A 90 0.95 -4.83 13.43
CA ASP A 90 0.84 -6.28 13.20
C ASP A 90 -0.63 -6.76 13.17
N ASN A 91 -1.54 -6.10 13.90
CA ASN A 91 -2.97 -6.42 13.95
C ASN A 91 -3.71 -6.12 12.64
N GLU A 92 -3.41 -4.98 12.01
CA GLU A 92 -4.00 -4.58 10.73
C GLU A 92 -3.50 -5.50 9.63
N LEU A 93 -2.18 -5.74 9.59
CA LEU A 93 -1.59 -6.64 8.61
C LEU A 93 -2.13 -8.07 8.75
N ALA A 94 -2.26 -8.58 9.97
CA ALA A 94 -2.85 -9.90 10.22
C ALA A 94 -4.31 -9.98 9.77
N SER A 95 -5.07 -8.88 9.91
CA SER A 95 -6.47 -8.84 9.46
C SER A 95 -6.60 -8.93 7.94
N ILE A 96 -5.74 -8.22 7.20
CA ILE A 96 -5.67 -8.30 5.73
C ILE A 96 -5.35 -9.72 5.25
N ILE A 97 -4.36 -10.37 5.89
CA ILE A 97 -3.95 -11.72 5.53
C ILE A 97 -5.08 -12.72 5.81
N ARG A 98 -5.74 -12.61 6.97
CA ARG A 98 -6.87 -13.48 7.34
C ARG A 98 -8.03 -13.36 6.35
N GLU A 99 -8.35 -12.14 5.92
CA GLU A 99 -9.42 -11.90 4.95
C GLU A 99 -9.13 -12.58 3.60
N HIS A 100 -7.89 -12.46 3.09
CA HIS A 100 -7.50 -13.17 1.86
C HIS A 100 -7.51 -14.69 2.01
N MET A 101 -7.07 -15.21 3.16
CA MET A 101 -7.13 -16.65 3.43
C MET A 101 -8.58 -17.14 3.48
N HIS A 102 -9.49 -16.35 4.07
CA HIS A 102 -10.91 -16.68 4.10
C HIS A 102 -11.51 -16.70 2.70
N GLU A 103 -11.23 -15.69 1.87
CA GLU A 103 -11.68 -15.66 0.47
C GLU A 103 -11.14 -16.85 -0.33
N ALA A 104 -9.85 -17.16 -0.21
CA ALA A 104 -9.26 -18.33 -0.87
C ALA A 104 -9.96 -19.64 -0.44
N THR A 105 -10.28 -19.77 0.84
CA THR A 105 -11.02 -20.93 1.38
C THR A 105 -12.43 -21.00 0.81
N LEU A 106 -13.14 -19.86 0.71
CA LEU A 106 -14.48 -19.80 0.10
C LEU A 106 -14.46 -20.19 -1.39
N LEU A 107 -13.37 -19.86 -2.10
CA LEU A 107 -13.17 -20.22 -3.50
C LEU A 107 -12.65 -21.66 -3.68
N GLY A 108 -12.41 -22.41 -2.59
CA GLY A 108 -11.86 -23.77 -2.64
C GLY A 108 -10.39 -23.81 -3.10
N LEU A 109 -9.67 -22.70 -3.00
CA LEU A 109 -8.26 -22.60 -3.33
C LEU A 109 -7.39 -23.02 -2.13
N GLU A 110 -6.24 -23.62 -2.41
CA GLU A 110 -5.28 -23.94 -1.37
C GLU A 110 -4.69 -22.66 -0.79
N VAL A 111 -4.71 -22.55 0.54
CA VAL A 111 -4.11 -21.42 1.23
C VAL A 111 -2.60 -21.61 1.28
N PRO A 112 -1.79 -20.69 0.73
CA PRO A 112 -0.34 -20.82 0.73
C PRO A 112 0.22 -20.91 2.17
N ALA A 113 1.09 -21.90 2.41
CA ALA A 113 1.70 -22.11 3.73
C ALA A 113 2.49 -20.88 4.23
N TYR A 114 3.04 -20.07 3.32
CA TYR A 114 3.73 -18.83 3.66
C TYR A 114 2.82 -17.82 4.39
N LEU A 115 1.54 -17.69 4.02
CA LEU A 115 0.63 -16.76 4.70
C LEU A 115 0.39 -17.17 6.16
N GLN A 116 0.30 -18.49 6.43
CA GLN A 116 0.20 -19.02 7.78
C GLN A 116 1.49 -18.76 8.58
N ALA A 117 2.65 -18.89 7.94
CA ALA A 117 3.94 -18.58 8.57
C ALA A 117 4.05 -17.09 8.93
N VAL A 118 3.60 -16.18 8.05
CA VAL A 118 3.57 -14.74 8.32
C VAL A 118 2.66 -14.43 9.51
N LEU A 119 1.43 -14.96 9.54
CA LEU A 119 0.52 -14.76 10.68
C LEU A 119 1.11 -15.22 12.00
N ARG A 120 1.81 -16.36 12.00
CA ARG A 120 2.49 -16.87 13.19
C ARG A 120 3.59 -15.92 13.68
N ARG A 121 4.35 -15.30 12.77
CA ARG A 121 5.36 -14.29 13.11
C ARG A 121 4.73 -13.04 13.73
N LEU A 122 3.65 -12.54 13.12
CA LEU A 122 2.92 -11.36 13.62
C LEU A 122 2.27 -11.58 14.99
N SER A 123 1.82 -12.82 15.29
CA SER A 123 1.24 -13.15 16.60
C SER A 123 2.28 -13.36 17.72
N GLY A 124 3.56 -13.43 17.39
CA GLY A 124 4.64 -13.78 18.32
C GLY A 124 5.57 -12.61 18.69
N ARG A 125 5.26 -11.39 18.25
CA ARG A 125 5.92 -10.14 18.65
C ARG A 125 5.20 -9.51 19.83
#